data_AF-A0A7C1ZW67-F1
#
_entry.id   AF-A0A7C1ZW67-F1
#
_cell.length_a   1.000
_cell.length_b   1.000
_cell.length_c   1.000
_cell.angle_alpha   90.00
_cell.angle_beta   90.00
_cell.angle_gamma   90.00
#
_symmetry.space_group_name_H-M   'P 1'
#
loop_
_entity.id
_entity.type
_entity.pdbx_description
1 polymer ?
#
loop_
_entity_poly.entity_id
_entity_poly.type
_entity_poly.pdbx_seq_one_letter_code
_entity_poly.pdbx_strand_id
1 'polypeptide(L)'
;MGFSLATVKSLLRSGISLALYATGLPLVLTRGKVAILMYHRVLEPEETAGVQPGMYVTTATFRKHMKFLAAHFKVISSQELLERLKNKSFKDAARYCVITFDDGWRDNYSNAYPVLREYGFPATIFL
;
A
#
# COMPACT_ATOMS: atom_id res chain seq x y z
N MET A 1 -8.55 -29.14 -24.65
CA MET A 1 -8.49 -28.11 -23.59
C MET A 1 -7.44 -27.07 -23.97
N GLY A 2 -7.84 -25.97 -24.58
CA GLY A 2 -6.94 -24.86 -24.91
C GLY A 2 -7.03 -23.77 -23.85
N PHE A 3 -5.89 -23.27 -23.37
CA PHE A 3 -5.89 -22.11 -22.48
C PHE A 3 -6.31 -20.86 -23.26
N SER A 4 -7.18 -20.03 -22.67
CA SER A 4 -7.51 -18.74 -23.27
C SER A 4 -6.28 -17.80 -23.24
N LEU A 5 -6.16 -16.91 -24.22
CA LEU A 5 -5.08 -15.91 -24.27
C LEU A 5 -5.05 -15.05 -22.99
N ALA A 6 -6.21 -14.76 -22.41
CA ALA A 6 -6.34 -14.06 -21.14
C ALA A 6 -5.74 -14.85 -19.96
N THR A 7 -5.98 -16.16 -19.92
CA THR A 7 -5.41 -17.06 -18.91
C THR A 7 -3.89 -17.13 -19.02
N VAL A 8 -3.36 -17.29 -20.24
CA VAL A 8 -1.90 -17.32 -20.49
C VAL A 8 -1.26 -16.00 -20.07
N LYS A 9 -1.85 -14.86 -20.44
CA LYS A 9 -1.36 -13.53 -20.05
C LYS A 9 -1.35 -13.34 -18.52
N SER A 10 -2.41 -13.80 -17.84
CA SER A 10 -2.50 -13.71 -16.37
C SER A 10 -1.44 -14.56 -15.67
N LEU A 11 -1.21 -15.79 -16.14
CA LEU A 11 -0.19 -16.69 -15.61
C LEU A 11 1.22 -16.12 -15.82
N LEU A 12 1.52 -15.63 -17.03
CA LEU A 12 2.81 -14.99 -17.32
C LEU A 12 3.06 -13.78 -16.43
N ARG A 13 2.07 -12.88 -16.29
CA ARG A 13 2.18 -11.71 -15.41
C ARG A 13 2.44 -12.11 -13.96
N SER A 14 1.73 -13.13 -13.47
CA SER A 14 1.86 -13.61 -12.09
C SER A 14 3.22 -14.28 -11.87
N GLY A 15 3.69 -15.08 -12.83
CA GLY A 15 5.01 -15.72 -12.77
C GLY A 15 6.15 -14.70 -12.77
N ILE A 16 6.09 -13.70 -13.65
CA ILE A 16 7.08 -12.60 -13.68
C ILE A 16 7.05 -11.81 -12.36
N SER A 17 5.85 -11.49 -11.85
CA SER A 17 5.71 -10.77 -10.59
C SER A 17 6.29 -11.56 -9.40
N LEU A 18 6.03 -12.87 -9.35
CA LEU A 18 6.59 -13.74 -8.31
C LEU A 18 8.11 -13.87 -8.42
N ALA A 19 8.64 -14.03 -9.64
CA ALA A 19 10.08 -14.09 -9.88
C ALA A 19 10.77 -12.79 -9.42
N LEU A 20 10.24 -11.63 -9.84
CA LEU A 20 10.75 -10.33 -9.40
C LEU A 20 10.67 -10.18 -7.88
N TYR A 21 9.57 -10.59 -7.27
CA TYR A 21 9.41 -10.57 -5.82
C TYR A 21 10.45 -11.45 -5.11
N ALA A 22 10.66 -12.69 -5.59
CA ALA A 22 11.57 -13.66 -5.01
C ALA A 22 13.04 -13.22 -5.08
N THR A 23 13.43 -12.44 -6.10
CA THR A 23 14.80 -11.88 -6.17
C THR A 23 15.05 -10.77 -5.15
N GLY A 24 14.02 -10.19 -4.54
CA GLY A 24 14.15 -9.03 -3.66
C GLY A 24 14.57 -7.74 -4.37
N LEU A 25 14.72 -7.77 -5.70
CA LEU A 25 15.13 -6.60 -6.51
C LEU A 25 14.22 -5.39 -6.28
N PRO A 26 12.87 -5.50 -6.22
CA PRO A 26 12.01 -4.35 -5.93
C PRO A 26 12.32 -3.70 -4.57
N LEU A 27 12.73 -4.51 -3.57
CA LEU A 27 13.10 -4.00 -2.25
C LEU A 27 14.45 -3.27 -2.30
N VAL A 28 15.39 -3.70 -3.15
CA VAL A 28 16.64 -2.96 -3.37
C VAL A 28 16.39 -1.64 -4.09
N LEU A 29 15.54 -1.64 -5.12
CA LEU A 29 15.23 -0.45 -5.92
C LEU A 29 14.46 0.65 -5.17
N THR A 30 13.87 0.31 -4.02
CA THR A 30 13.13 1.22 -3.14
C THR A 30 13.97 1.76 -1.97
N ARG A 31 15.23 1.32 -1.83
CA ARG A 31 16.17 1.87 -0.85
C ARG A 31 16.45 3.35 -1.11
N GLY A 32 16.53 4.14 -0.04
CA GLY A 32 16.74 5.58 -0.09
C GLY A 32 15.55 6.37 -0.64
N LYS A 33 14.43 5.72 -0.93
CA LYS A 33 13.23 6.33 -1.51
C LYS A 33 12.05 6.30 -0.54
N VAL A 34 11.07 7.13 -0.85
CA VAL A 34 9.77 7.18 -0.17
C VAL A 34 8.70 6.75 -1.17
N ALA A 35 7.94 5.72 -0.81
CA ALA A 35 6.71 5.36 -1.53
C ALA A 35 5.52 6.05 -0.86
N ILE A 36 4.67 6.70 -1.65
CA ILE A 36 3.40 7.26 -1.16
C ILE A 36 2.28 6.35 -1.64
N LEU A 37 1.61 5.70 -0.70
CA LEU A 37 0.47 4.83 -0.98
C LEU A 37 -0.82 5.57 -0.67
N MET A 38 -1.54 5.91 -1.72
CA MET A 38 -2.83 6.58 -1.65
C MET A 38 -3.95 5.54 -1.74
N TYR A 39 -4.92 5.66 -0.84
CA TYR A 39 -6.17 4.92 -0.82
C TYR A 39 -7.34 5.90 -0.93
N HIS A 40 -8.49 5.43 -1.37
CA HIS A 40 -9.75 6.20 -1.20
C HIS A 40 -10.59 5.50 -0.15
N ARG A 41 -11.02 4.26 -0.43
CA ARG A 41 -11.90 3.49 0.46
C ARG A 41 -11.30 2.16 0.91
N VAL A 42 -11.64 1.74 2.13
CA VAL A 42 -11.33 0.43 2.70
C VAL A 42 -12.63 -0.22 3.14
N LEU A 43 -13.11 -1.21 2.39
CA LEU A 43 -14.47 -1.72 2.50
C LEU A 43 -14.50 -3.19 2.92
N GLU A 44 -15.58 -3.62 3.57
CA GLU A 44 -15.89 -5.05 3.64
C GLU A 44 -16.46 -5.54 2.30
N PRO A 45 -16.31 -6.85 1.96
CA PRO A 45 -16.75 -7.39 0.67
C PRO A 45 -18.20 -7.04 0.29
N GLU A 46 -19.09 -7.04 1.27
CA GLU A 46 -20.51 -6.69 1.13
C GLU A 46 -20.76 -5.21 0.80
N GLU A 47 -19.83 -4.31 1.15
CA GLU A 47 -19.92 -2.86 0.90
C GLU A 47 -19.39 -2.47 -0.49
N THR A 48 -18.83 -3.42 -1.24
CA THR A 48 -18.17 -3.14 -2.53
C THR A 48 -19.14 -2.96 -3.69
N ALA A 49 -20.39 -3.37 -3.53
CA ALA A 49 -21.40 -3.29 -4.56
C ALA A 49 -21.66 -1.84 -4.97
N GLY A 50 -21.52 -1.54 -6.27
CA GLY A 50 -21.74 -0.19 -6.81
C GLY A 50 -20.57 0.78 -6.65
N VAL A 51 -19.45 0.36 -6.04
CA VAL A 51 -18.23 1.16 -5.94
C VAL A 51 -17.35 0.91 -7.17
N GLN A 52 -16.84 1.98 -7.79
CA GLN A 52 -15.99 1.87 -8.97
C GLN A 52 -14.75 1.01 -8.67
N PRO A 53 -14.44 -0.01 -9.50
CA PRO A 53 -13.20 -0.78 -9.36
C PRO A 53 -11.98 0.14 -9.36
N GLY A 54 -11.08 -0.05 -8.40
CA GLY A 54 -9.89 0.79 -8.20
C GLY A 54 -10.06 1.92 -7.17
N MET A 55 -11.29 2.25 -6.77
CA MET A 55 -11.56 3.21 -5.69
C MET A 55 -11.54 2.58 -4.29
N TYR A 56 -11.40 1.26 -4.20
CA TYR A 56 -11.39 0.57 -2.92
C TYR A 56 -10.41 -0.59 -2.88
N VAL A 57 -10.01 -0.93 -1.67
CA VAL A 57 -9.49 -2.25 -1.31
C VAL A 57 -10.38 -2.85 -0.23
N THR A 58 -10.39 -4.18 -0.12
CA THR A 58 -11.08 -4.78 1.04
C THR A 58 -10.28 -4.60 2.31
N THR A 59 -10.91 -4.56 3.48
CA THR A 59 -10.21 -4.50 4.79
C THR A 59 -9.19 -5.63 4.94
N ALA A 60 -9.53 -6.84 4.49
CA ALA A 60 -8.62 -7.98 4.47
C ALA A 60 -7.39 -7.74 3.57
N THR A 61 -7.57 -7.08 2.42
CA THR A 61 -6.47 -6.72 1.51
C THR A 61 -5.62 -5.60 2.10
N PHE A 62 -6.25 -4.57 2.66
CA PHE A 62 -5.57 -3.48 3.36
C PHE A 62 -4.69 -4.01 4.49
N ARG A 63 -5.19 -4.94 5.30
CA ARG A 63 -4.42 -5.62 6.36
C ARG A 63 -3.20 -6.37 5.83
N LYS A 64 -3.30 -7.02 4.66
CA LYS A 64 -2.14 -7.65 4.01
C LYS A 64 -1.10 -6.61 3.57
N HIS A 65 -1.54 -5.47 3.06
CA HIS A 65 -0.64 -4.36 2.73
C HIS A 65 0.07 -3.85 4.00
N MET A 66 -0.64 -3.61 5.10
CA MET A 66 -0.02 -3.12 6.33
C MET A 66 0.99 -4.13 6.90
N LYS A 67 0.65 -5.43 6.88
CA LYS A 67 1.60 -6.49 7.26
C LYS A 67 2.87 -6.47 6.40
N PHE A 68 2.73 -6.26 5.10
CA PHE A 68 3.85 -6.15 4.19
C PHE A 68 4.71 -4.91 4.48
N LEU A 69 4.09 -3.76 4.70
CA LEU A 69 4.79 -2.54 5.07
C LEU A 69 5.55 -2.72 6.39
N ALA A 70 4.95 -3.36 7.40
CA ALA A 70 5.61 -3.61 8.69
C ALA A 70 6.90 -4.44 8.55
N ALA A 71 6.93 -5.39 7.62
CA ALA A 71 8.10 -6.24 7.39
C ALA A 71 9.20 -5.59 6.56
N HIS A 72 8.90 -4.52 5.82
CA HIS A 72 9.76 -4.06 4.72
C HIS A 72 9.98 -2.56 4.63
N PHE A 73 9.15 -1.73 5.26
CA PHE A 73 9.20 -0.28 5.15
C PHE A 73 9.19 0.36 6.54
N LYS A 74 9.86 1.50 6.64
CA LYS A 74 9.65 2.45 7.73
C LYS A 74 8.49 3.35 7.33
N VAL A 75 7.31 3.08 7.88
CA VAL A 75 6.14 3.95 7.70
C VAL A 75 6.34 5.22 8.53
N ILE A 76 6.20 6.38 7.89
CA ILE A 76 6.38 7.70 8.52
C ILE A 76 5.17 8.59 8.22
N SER A 77 4.95 9.60 9.05
CA SER A 77 3.90 10.59 8.80
C SER A 77 4.30 11.53 7.66
N SER A 78 3.32 12.19 7.03
CA SER A 78 3.59 13.24 6.04
C SER A 78 4.42 14.40 6.65
N GLN A 79 4.23 14.70 7.93
CA GLN A 79 5.04 15.69 8.63
C GLN A 79 6.51 15.25 8.76
N GLU A 80 6.76 14.01 9.19
CA GLU A 80 8.13 13.49 9.26
C GLU A 80 8.78 13.42 7.87
N LEU A 81 8.01 13.10 6.81
CA LEU A 81 8.49 13.17 5.44
C LEU A 81 9.01 14.58 5.09
N LEU A 82 8.23 15.62 5.36
CA LEU A 82 8.62 17.01 5.09
C LEU A 82 9.86 17.43 5.88
N GLU A 83 9.93 17.08 7.16
CA GLU A 83 11.09 17.35 8.01
C GLU A 83 12.35 16.66 7.48
N ARG A 84 12.24 15.41 7.04
CA ARG A 84 13.35 14.65 6.47
C ARG A 84 13.83 15.22 5.13
N LEU A 85 12.90 15.67 4.28
CA LEU A 85 13.22 16.35 3.03
C LEU A 85 13.99 17.66 3.30
N LYS A 86 13.49 18.49 4.20
CA LYS A 86 14.13 19.76 4.59
C LYS A 86 15.53 19.54 5.13
N ASN A 87 15.70 18.53 5.99
CA ASN A 87 16.97 18.26 6.68
C ASN A 87 17.89 17.28 5.93
N LYS A 88 17.49 16.79 4.74
CA LYS A 88 18.21 15.76 3.96
C LYS A 88 18.62 14.54 4.80
N SER A 89 17.71 14.05 5.65
CA SER A 89 18.01 13.05 6.68
C SER A 89 17.44 11.64 6.41
N PHE A 90 17.30 11.28 5.13
CA PHE A 90 16.96 9.92 4.74
C PHE A 90 18.17 9.00 4.88
N LYS A 91 17.93 7.76 5.28
CA LYS A 91 18.95 6.71 5.30
C LYS A 91 18.90 5.95 3.98
N ASP A 92 20.01 5.86 3.28
CA ASP A 92 20.10 5.16 1.98
C ASP A 92 19.69 3.69 2.07
N ALA A 93 19.99 3.01 3.18
CA ALA A 93 19.60 1.61 3.37
C ALA A 93 18.11 1.41 3.72
N ALA A 94 17.42 2.46 4.15
CA ALA A 94 16.03 2.38 4.56
C ALA A 94 15.08 2.53 3.35
N ARG A 95 13.88 1.96 3.50
CA ARG A 95 12.76 2.10 2.57
C ARG A 95 11.66 2.81 3.35
N TYR A 96 11.19 3.95 2.87
CA TYR A 96 10.18 4.72 3.58
C TYR A 96 8.83 4.61 2.90
N CYS A 97 7.75 4.67 3.67
CA CYS A 97 6.40 4.72 3.13
C CYS A 97 5.56 5.76 3.87
N VAL A 98 4.74 6.49 3.13
CA VAL A 98 3.67 7.33 3.65
C VAL A 98 2.34 6.77 3.18
N ILE A 99 1.36 6.71 4.08
CA ILE A 99 0.00 6.26 3.79
C ILE A 99 -0.90 7.48 3.75
N THR A 100 -1.65 7.64 2.66
CA THR A 100 -2.63 8.72 2.50
C THR A 100 -3.99 8.17 2.12
N PHE A 101 -5.04 8.92 2.50
CA PHE A 101 -6.40 8.69 2.05
C PHE A 101 -6.98 9.98 1.49
N ASP A 102 -7.71 9.86 0.39
CA ASP A 102 -8.39 10.98 -0.25
C ASP A 102 -9.90 10.91 0.04
N ASP A 103 -10.57 12.06 -0.01
CA ASP A 103 -12.02 12.29 0.17
C ASP A 103 -12.62 12.10 1.58
N GLY A 104 -11.87 11.54 2.53
CA GLY A 104 -12.33 11.46 3.93
C GLY A 104 -13.54 10.56 4.17
N TRP A 105 -13.65 9.46 3.43
CA TRP A 105 -14.77 8.52 3.59
C TRP A 105 -14.87 7.96 5.01
N ARG A 106 -16.11 7.73 5.47
CA ARG A 106 -16.39 7.18 6.82
C ARG A 106 -15.64 5.85 7.08
N ASP A 107 -15.46 5.04 6.05
CA ASP A 107 -14.76 3.76 6.14
C ASP A 107 -13.25 3.90 6.39
N ASN A 108 -12.66 5.07 6.16
CA ASN A 108 -11.31 5.37 6.63
C ASN A 108 -11.23 5.27 8.16
N TYR A 109 -12.28 5.69 8.86
CA TYR A 109 -12.38 5.60 10.31
C TYR A 109 -12.88 4.23 10.79
N SER A 110 -13.96 3.70 10.20
CA SER A 110 -14.54 2.44 10.72
C SER A 110 -13.71 1.21 10.38
N ASN A 111 -13.04 1.20 9.21
CA ASN A 111 -12.39 -0.01 8.67
C ASN A 111 -10.87 0.15 8.61
N ALA A 112 -10.35 1.26 8.06
CA ALA A 112 -8.91 1.44 7.89
C ALA A 112 -8.17 1.77 9.20
N TYR A 113 -8.72 2.68 10.01
CA TYR A 113 -8.09 3.16 11.24
C TYR A 113 -7.82 2.06 12.29
N PRO A 114 -8.73 1.09 12.56
CA PRO A 114 -8.42 -0.03 13.45
C PRO A 114 -7.18 -0.81 12.98
N VAL A 115 -7.08 -1.10 11.68
CA VAL A 115 -5.93 -1.80 11.11
C VAL A 115 -4.65 -0.97 11.26
N LEU A 116 -4.69 0.33 10.95
CA LEU A 116 -3.53 1.22 11.12
C LEU A 116 -3.06 1.27 12.58
N ARG A 117 -4.00 1.33 13.52
CA ARG A 117 -3.73 1.33 14.96
C ARG A 117 -3.00 0.06 15.39
N GLU A 118 -3.38 -1.11 14.88
CA GLU A 118 -2.71 -2.38 15.22
C GLU A 118 -1.22 -2.38 14.85
N TYR A 119 -0.82 -1.69 13.79
CA TYR A 119 0.58 -1.57 13.37
C TYR A 119 1.27 -0.30 13.88
N GLY A 120 0.56 0.59 14.58
CA GLY A 120 1.07 1.89 15.01
C GLY A 120 1.43 2.81 13.84
N PHE A 121 0.78 2.65 12.69
CA PHE A 121 1.11 3.39 11.48
C PHE A 121 0.41 4.75 11.41
N PRO A 122 1.16 5.84 11.13
CA PRO A 122 0.56 7.11 10.80
C PRO A 122 -0.07 7.06 9.40
N ALA A 123 -1.13 7.84 9.20
CA ALA A 123 -1.72 8.11 7.89
C ALA A 123 -2.18 9.57 7.83
N THR A 124 -2.30 10.11 6.62
CA THR A 124 -2.86 11.44 6.37
C THR A 124 -4.18 11.31 5.61
N ILE A 125 -5.21 12.03 6.05
CA ILE A 125 -6.49 12.15 5.33
C ILE A 125 -6.53 13.52 4.66
N PHE A 126 -6.79 13.58 3.36
CA PHE A 126 -7.07 14.81 2.63
C PHE A 126 -8.59 15.02 2.53
N LEU A 127 -9.05 16.19 2.99
CA LEU A 127 -10.45 16.59 3.11
C LEU A 127 -10.74 17.82 2.24
#